data_AF-A0A232ER72-F1
#
_entry.id   AF-A0A232ER72-F1
#
_cell.length_a   1.000
_cell.length_b   1.000
_cell.length_c   1.000
_cell.angle_alpha   90.00
_cell.angle_beta   90.00
_cell.angle_gamma   90.00
#
_symmetry.space_group_name_H-M   'P 1'
#
loop_
_entity.id
_entity.type
_entity.pdbx_description
1 polymer ?
#
loop_
_entity_poly.entity_id
_entity_poly.type
_entity_poly.pdbx_seq_one_letter_code
_entity_poly.pdbx_strand_id
1 'polypeptide(L)' 'MSEAHFDEYEHFNYDYDKHIYTGHSGKQRSKREAAMHTNYFDPNGHSRKILTKLMNTEHNKKETVKTKS' A
#
# COMPACT_ATOMS: atom_id res chain seq x y z
N MET A 1 2.44 27.26 12.52
CA MET A 1 1.82 28.10 11.48
C MET A 1 0.39 28.32 11.91
N SER A 2 0.01 29.56 12.21
CA SER A 2 -1.30 29.88 12.80
C SER A 2 -2.42 29.91 11.75
N GLU A 3 -3.59 29.39 12.12
CA GLU A 3 -4.82 29.25 11.32
C GLU A 3 -5.25 30.52 10.55
N ALA A 4 -4.87 31.71 11.03
CA ALA A 4 -5.28 33.01 10.51
C ALA A 4 -4.69 33.40 9.14
N HIS A 5 -3.87 32.54 8.53
CA HIS A 5 -3.24 32.78 7.23
C HIS A 5 -3.76 31.89 6.11
N PHE A 6 -4.76 31.04 6.38
CA PHE A 6 -5.34 30.17 5.37
C PHE A 6 -6.63 30.77 4.81
N ASP A 7 -6.76 30.81 3.48
CA ASP A 7 -8.01 31.19 2.82
C ASP A 7 -9.02 30.01 2.84
N GLU A 8 -10.32 30.28 2.63
CA GLU A 8 -11.37 29.24 2.67
C GLU A 8 -11.13 28.09 1.66
N TYR A 9 -10.27 28.29 0.66
CA TYR A 9 -9.93 27.32 -0.37
C TYR A 9 -8.67 26.49 -0.05
N GLU A 10 -7.77 26.97 0.81
CA GLU A 10 -6.58 26.25 1.23
C GLU A 10 -6.88 25.03 2.12
N HIS A 11 -8.06 24.97 2.75
CA HIS A 11 -8.47 23.81 3.57
C HIS A 11 -8.80 22.55 2.76
N PHE A 12 -9.12 22.67 1.47
CA PHE A 12 -9.55 21.52 0.67
C PHE A 12 -8.40 20.56 0.33
N ASN A 13 -7.16 21.05 0.31
CA ASN A 13 -5.99 20.25 -0.06
C ASN A 13 -5.47 19.36 1.09
N TYR A 14 -5.71 19.73 2.35
CA TYR A 14 -5.15 19.01 3.50
C TYR A 14 -5.93 17.76 3.91
N ASP A 15 -7.26 17.74 3.70
CA ASP A 15 -8.09 16.58 4.06
C ASP A 15 -7.88 15.38 3.11
N TYR A 16 -7.61 15.67 1.83
CA TYR A 16 -7.33 14.63 0.84
C TYR A 16 -6.01 13.92 1.11
N ASP A 17 -4.98 14.67 1.52
CA ASP A 17 -3.64 14.15 1.80
C ASP A 17 -3.67 13.15 2.96
N LYS A 18 -4.49 13.44 3.98
CA LYS A 18 -4.74 12.54 5.11
C LYS A 18 -5.27 11.19 4.65
N HIS A 19 -6.13 11.15 3.62
CA HIS A 19 -6.75 9.91 3.13
C HIS A 19 -5.85 9.14 2.16
N ILE A 20 -4.86 9.81 1.55
CA ILE A 20 -3.88 9.18 0.67
C ILE A 20 -2.80 8.45 1.49
N TYR A 21 -2.43 8.97 2.67
CA TYR A 21 -1.33 8.44 3.48
C TYR A 21 -1.74 7.73 4.79
N THR A 22 -3.02 7.40 5.02
CA THR A 22 -3.43 6.67 6.24
C THR A 22 -2.91 5.22 6.28
N GLY A 23 -1.74 5.07 6.89
CA GLY A 23 -1.48 4.17 8.02
C GLY A 23 -1.34 2.67 7.77
N HIS A 24 -2.24 2.00 7.04
CA HIS A 24 -2.32 0.51 7.13
C HIS A 24 -2.40 -0.23 5.80
N SER A 25 -2.47 0.48 4.67
CA SER A 25 -2.36 -0.13 3.34
C SER A 25 -0.97 0.14 2.82
N GLY A 26 -0.01 -0.75 3.10
CA GLY A 26 1.40 -0.63 2.70
C GLY A 26 1.67 -0.55 1.19
N LYS A 27 0.63 -0.36 0.37
CA LYS A 27 0.69 -0.17 -1.09
C LYS A 27 -0.29 0.88 -1.63
N GLN A 28 -0.94 1.69 -0.78
CA GLN A 28 -1.89 2.74 -1.19
C GLN A 28 -2.91 2.31 -2.26
N ARG A 29 -3.30 1.03 -2.28
CA ARG A 29 -4.29 0.55 -3.24
C ARG A 29 -5.69 0.83 -2.71
N SER A 30 -6.53 1.41 -3.55
CA SER A 30 -7.96 1.51 -3.25
C SER A 30 -8.56 0.11 -3.09
N LYS A 31 -9.64 -0.01 -2.32
CA LYS A 31 -10.37 -1.29 -2.15
C LYS A 31 -10.81 -1.88 -3.50
N ARG A 32 -11.14 -1.01 -4.46
CA ARG A 32 -11.50 -1.37 -5.83
C ARG A 32 -10.32 -1.98 -6.58
N GLU A 33 -9.16 -1.35 -6.54
CA GLU A 33 -7.95 -1.88 -7.18
C GLU A 33 -7.51 -3.19 -6.56
N ALA A 34 -7.60 -3.33 -5.23
CA ALA A 34 -7.31 -4.59 -4.57
C ALA A 34 -8.21 -5.71 -5.12
N ALA A 35 -9.53 -5.50 -5.19
CA ALA A 35 -10.46 -6.49 -5.71
C ALA A 35 -10.19 -6.89 -7.17
N MET A 36 -9.90 -5.91 -8.03
CA MET A 36 -9.64 -6.15 -9.46
C MET A 36 -8.33 -6.91 -9.71
N HIS A 37 -7.32 -6.68 -8.87
CA HIS A 37 -6.00 -7.27 -9.04
C HIS A 37 -5.74 -8.48 -8.13
N THR A 38 -6.68 -8.84 -7.26
CA THR A 38 -6.63 -10.09 -6.48
C THR A 38 -7.33 -11.21 -7.23
N ASN A 39 -6.62 -12.32 -7.44
CA ASN A 39 -7.19 -13.56 -8.01
C ASN A 39 -7.76 -13.44 -9.43
N TYR A 40 -7.23 -12.51 -10.24
CA TYR A 40 -7.52 -12.44 -11.66
C TYR A 40 -7.13 -13.76 -12.36
N PHE A 41 -8.00 -14.27 -13.23
CA PHE A 41 -7.73 -15.48 -14.00
C PHE A 41 -6.73 -15.13 -15.11
N ASP A 42 -5.54 -15.70 -14.99
CA ASP A 42 -4.51 -15.64 -16.01
C ASP A 42 -4.01 -17.06 -16.24
N PRO A 43 -3.84 -17.50 -17.50
CA PRO A 43 -3.42 -18.86 -17.83
C PRO A 43 -2.11 -19.30 -17.17
N ASN A 44 -1.24 -18.37 -16.75
CA ASN A 44 -0.05 -18.66 -15.94
C ASN A 44 -0.02 -17.92 -14.59
N GLY A 45 -1.21 -17.48 -14.12
CA GLY A 45 -1.37 -16.77 -12.85
C GLY A 45 -1.03 -17.62 -11.64
N HIS A 46 -1.28 -18.93 -11.70
CA HIS A 46 -0.98 -19.84 -10.59
C HIS A 46 0.54 -19.97 -10.35
N SER A 47 1.31 -20.25 -11.39
CA SER A 47 2.78 -20.39 -11.28
C SER A 47 3.44 -19.08 -10.84
N ARG A 48 3.02 -17.94 -11.41
CA ARG A 48 3.53 -16.62 -10.98
C ARG A 48 3.16 -16.30 -9.53
N LYS A 49 1.96 -16.68 -9.08
CA LYS A 49 1.54 -16.52 -7.67
C LYS A 49 2.42 -17.36 -6.74
N ILE A 50 2.72 -18.61 -7.09
CA ILE A 50 3.63 -19.47 -6.31
C ILE A 50 5.02 -18.85 -6.23
N LEU A 51 5.60 -18.46 -7.36
CA LEU A 51 6.92 -17.81 -7.42
C LEU A 51 6.96 -16.56 -6.53
N THR A 52 5.97 -15.68 -6.67
CA THR A 52 5.89 -14.44 -5.89
C THR A 52 5.77 -14.71 -4.39
N LYS A 53 4.97 -15.71 -3.99
CA LYS A 53 4.85 -16.13 -2.59
C LYS A 53 6.17 -16.67 -2.05
N LEU A 54 6.88 -17.49 -2.82
CA LEU A 54 8.18 -18.02 -2.45
C LEU A 54 9.18 -16.87 -2.22
N MET A 55 9.31 -15.95 -3.19
CA MET A 55 10.20 -14.78 -3.10
C MET A 55 9.89 -13.90 -1.89
N ASN A 56 8.61 -13.57 -1.66
CA ASN A 56 8.21 -12.74 -0.53
C ASN A 56 8.48 -13.43 0.82
N THR A 57 8.27 -14.75 0.89
CA THR A 57 8.54 -15.51 2.11
C THR A 57 10.03 -15.46 2.44
N GLU A 58 10.90 -15.67 1.46
CA GLU A 58 12.35 -15.58 1.66
C GLU A 58 12.82 -14.16 2.00
N HIS A 59 12.25 -13.13 1.36
CA HIS A 59 12.53 -11.75 1.72
C HIS A 59 12.14 -11.45 3.17
N ASN A 60 10.92 -11.81 3.57
CA ASN A 60 10.43 -11.59 4.93
C ASN A 60 11.28 -12.33 5.97
N LYS A 61 11.72 -13.56 5.70
CA LYS A 61 12.67 -14.27 6.56
C LYS A 61 13.96 -13.47 6.74
N LYS A 62 14.58 -12.98 5.66
CA LYS A 62 15.80 -12.16 5.73
C LYS A 62 15.59 -10.88 6.53
N GLU A 63 14.48 -10.19 6.33
CA GLU A 63 14.17 -8.97 7.07
C GLU A 63 14.00 -9.25 8.58
N THR A 64 13.31 -10.33 8.96
CA THR A 64 13.17 -10.71 10.38
C THR A 64 14.49 -11.08 11.07
N VAL A 65 15.48 -11.57 10.32
CA VAL A 65 16.83 -11.84 10.85
C VAL A 65 17.58 -10.53 11.09
N LYS A 66 17.48 -9.56 10.17
CA LYS A 66 18.10 -8.23 10.33
C LYS A 66 17.54 -7.45 11.51
N THR A 67 16.24 -7.55 11.77
CA THR A 67 15.61 -6.79 12.89
C THR A 67 15.94 -7.35 14.27
N LYS A 68 16.41 -8.60 14.35
CA LYS A 68 16.78 -9.27 15.61
C LYS A 68 18.28 -9.17 15.95
N SER A 69 19.09 -8.63 15.04
CA SER A 69 20.54 -8.46 15.21
C SER A 69 20.87 -7.05 15.64
#